data_AF-A0A853IHL9-F1
#
_entry.id   AF-A0A853IHL9-F1
#
_cell.length_a   1.000
_cell.length_b   1.000
_cell.length_c   1.000
_cell.angle_alpha   90.00
_cell.angle_beta   90.00
_cell.angle_gamma   90.00
#
_symmetry.space_group_name_H-M   'P 1'
#
loop_
_entity.id
_entity.type
_entity.pdbx_description
1 polymer ?
#
loop_
_entity_poly.entity_id
_entity_poly.type
_entity_poly.pdbx_seq_one_letter_code
_entity_poly.pdbx_strand_id
1 'polypeptide(L)'
;MYSTIINTVTGLFQSYLTNKQHKAELKQAIHKKQLDEIQQGNISASELDSISIQSRGWKDDFLLIITVLPLVVCFIPGMSIYIQDGFGALKASVPEWYLYALALVFIDTFGFRRILRSVLVQYLTNKFGK
;
A
#
# COMPACT_ATOMS: atom_id res chain seq x y z
N MET A 1 -37.34 -39.76 -9.67
CA MET A 1 -38.11 -38.70 -8.97
C MET A 1 -37.84 -38.68 -7.46
N TYR A 2 -37.83 -39.85 -6.77
CA TYR A 2 -37.47 -39.93 -5.35
C TYR A 2 -36.01 -39.54 -5.02
N SER A 3 -35.03 -39.88 -5.87
CA SER A 3 -33.63 -39.49 -5.63
C SER A 3 -33.37 -37.99 -5.69
N THR A 4 -34.16 -37.25 -6.48
CA THR A 4 -34.03 -35.80 -6.65
C THR A 4 -34.48 -35.05 -5.39
N ILE A 5 -35.57 -35.49 -4.75
CA ILE A 5 -36.12 -34.85 -3.55
C ILE A 5 -35.16 -35.05 -2.35
N ILE A 6 -34.57 -36.25 -2.22
CA ILE A 6 -33.60 -36.56 -1.17
C ILE A 6 -32.34 -35.70 -1.29
N ASN A 7 -31.87 -35.46 -2.52
CA ASN A 7 -30.70 -34.60 -2.78
C ASN A 7 -30.99 -33.12 -2.50
N THR A 8 -32.19 -32.62 -2.77
CA THR A 8 -32.57 -31.24 -2.46
C THR A 8 -32.68 -31.00 -0.95
N VAL A 9 -33.25 -31.96 -0.21
CA VAL A 9 -33.40 -31.85 1.26
C VAL A 9 -32.04 -31.95 1.97
N THR A 10 -31.17 -32.86 1.53
CA THR A 10 -29.79 -32.95 2.05
C THR A 10 -28.97 -31.70 1.72
N GLY A 11 -29.13 -31.12 0.52
CA GLY A 11 -28.50 -29.85 0.14
C GLY A 11 -28.93 -28.65 0.99
N LEU A 12 -30.20 -28.56 1.36
CA LEU A 12 -30.73 -27.50 2.24
C LEU A 12 -30.22 -27.65 3.68
N PHE A 13 -30.18 -28.88 4.19
CA PHE A 13 -29.66 -29.15 5.54
C PHE A 13 -28.16 -28.87 5.64
N GLN A 14 -27.40 -29.26 4.61
CA GLN A 14 -25.97 -28.94 4.50
C GLN A 14 -25.75 -27.43 4.42
N SER A 15 -26.58 -26.71 3.67
CA SER A 15 -26.50 -25.24 3.53
C SER A 15 -26.81 -24.50 4.84
N TYR A 16 -27.68 -25.04 5.69
CA TYR A 16 -27.95 -24.44 7.00
C TYR A 16 -26.79 -24.64 7.98
N LEU A 17 -26.18 -25.84 7.96
CA LEU A 17 -25.00 -26.15 8.76
C LEU A 17 -23.78 -25.32 8.36
N THR A 18 -23.52 -25.16 7.06
CA THR A 18 -22.40 -24.33 6.56
C THR A 18 -22.60 -22.85 6.89
N ASN A 19 -23.81 -22.32 6.76
CA ASN A 19 -24.10 -20.93 7.14
C ASN A 19 -23.86 -20.64 8.63
N LYS A 20 -24.14 -21.62 9.51
CA LYS A 20 -23.86 -21.50 10.94
C LYS A 20 -22.36 -21.58 11.23
N GLN A 21 -21.64 -22.44 10.51
CA GLN A 21 -20.17 -22.55 10.60
C GLN A 21 -19.48 -21.27 10.15
N HIS A 22 -19.86 -20.70 9.00
CA HIS A 22 -19.29 -19.42 8.54
C HIS A 22 -19.56 -18.26 9.48
N LYS A 23 -20.74 -18.21 10.14
CA LYS A 23 -21.02 -17.19 11.16
C LYS A 23 -20.16 -17.36 12.41
N ALA A 24 -19.81 -18.59 12.79
CA ALA A 24 -18.91 -18.87 13.90
C ALA A 24 -17.46 -18.50 13.54
N GLU A 25 -17.00 -18.86 12.35
CA GLU A 25 -15.68 -18.51 11.81
C GLU A 25 -15.51 -16.99 11.69
N LEU A 26 -16.53 -16.27 11.21
CA LEU A 26 -16.50 -14.82 11.10
C LEU A 26 -16.38 -14.14 12.47
N LYS A 27 -17.15 -14.62 13.45
CA LYS A 27 -17.05 -14.14 14.84
C LYS A 27 -15.67 -14.42 15.43
N GLN A 28 -15.11 -15.60 15.20
CA GLN A 28 -13.76 -15.94 15.64
C GLN A 28 -12.70 -15.06 14.97
N ALA A 29 -12.83 -14.77 13.67
CA ALA A 29 -11.91 -13.88 12.95
C ALA A 29 -11.98 -12.44 13.47
N ILE A 30 -13.18 -11.94 13.77
CA ILE A 30 -13.39 -10.61 14.38
C ILE A 30 -12.76 -10.58 15.78
N HIS A 31 -13.03 -11.60 16.60
CA HIS A 31 -12.48 -11.67 17.96
C HIS A 31 -10.96 -11.79 17.96
N LYS A 32 -10.39 -12.54 17.01
CA LYS A 32 -8.95 -12.65 16.82
C LYS A 32 -8.33 -11.31 16.41
N LYS A 33 -8.95 -10.59 15.47
CA LYS A 33 -8.50 -9.23 15.11
C LYS A 33 -8.55 -8.27 16.29
N GLN A 34 -9.61 -8.31 17.09
CA GLN A 34 -9.71 -7.47 18.29
C GLN A 34 -8.65 -7.84 19.33
N LEU A 35 -8.34 -9.13 19.50
CA LEU A 35 -7.25 -9.57 20.36
C LEU A 35 -5.89 -9.16 19.82
N ASP A 36 -5.67 -9.26 18.50
CA ASP A 36 -4.43 -8.80 17.86
C ASP A 36 -4.27 -7.27 18.00
N GLU A 37 -5.34 -6.49 17.88
CA GLU A 37 -5.34 -5.03 18.11
C GLU A 37 -5.07 -4.68 19.59
N ILE A 38 -5.66 -5.42 20.53
CA ILE A 38 -5.42 -5.24 21.98
C ILE A 38 -3.99 -5.66 22.33
N GLN A 39 -3.50 -6.78 21.76
CA GLN A 39 -2.12 -7.21 21.94
C GLN A 39 -1.16 -6.18 21.36
N GLN A 40 -1.41 -5.65 20.15
CA GLN A 40 -0.64 -4.57 19.55
C GLN A 40 -0.69 -3.28 20.38
N GLY A 41 -1.82 -2.96 21.02
CA GLY A 41 -1.93 -1.85 21.97
C GLY A 41 -1.16 -2.06 23.27
N ASN A 42 -0.83 -3.32 23.61
CA ASN A 42 -0.05 -3.70 24.79
C ASN A 42 1.43 -3.98 24.47
N ILE A 43 1.81 -4.04 23.18
CA ILE A 43 3.19 -3.92 22.73
C ILE A 43 3.60 -2.49 23.09
N SER A 44 4.52 -2.36 24.04
CA SER A 44 5.05 -1.07 24.50
C SER A 44 5.46 -0.23 23.28
N ALA A 45 5.20 1.08 23.29
CA ALA A 45 5.64 1.99 22.22
C ALA A 45 7.12 1.78 21.84
N SER A 46 7.94 1.34 22.81
CA SER A 46 9.34 0.95 22.64
C SER A 46 9.56 -0.30 21.76
N GLU A 47 8.70 -1.32 21.87
CA GLU A 47 8.74 -2.51 20.99
C GLU A 47 8.14 -2.22 19.62
N LEU A 48 7.11 -1.38 19.53
CA LEU A 48 6.59 -0.89 18.24
C LEU A 48 7.65 -0.07 17.49
N ASP A 49 8.36 0.81 18.20
CA ASP A 49 9.46 1.58 17.64
C ASP A 49 10.61 0.67 17.20
N SER A 50 10.98 -0.34 17.99
CA SER A 50 12.06 -1.27 17.61
C SER A 50 11.67 -2.15 16.40
N ILE A 51 10.43 -2.60 16.31
CA ILE A 51 9.90 -3.33 15.14
C ILE A 51 9.82 -2.42 13.92
N SER A 52 9.45 -1.14 14.11
CA SER A 52 9.41 -0.14 13.01
C SER A 52 10.81 0.20 12.48
N ILE A 53 11.82 0.24 13.35
CA ILE A 53 13.22 0.48 12.98
C ILE A 53 13.80 -0.76 12.29
N GLN A 54 13.46 -1.97 12.77
CA GLN A 54 13.95 -3.22 12.19
C GLN A 54 13.34 -3.53 10.81
N SER A 55 12.14 -3.02 10.53
CA SER A 55 11.46 -3.15 9.24
C SER A 55 11.67 -1.97 8.29
N ARG A 56 12.43 -0.94 8.70
CA ARG A 56 12.74 0.21 7.85
C ARG A 56 13.60 -0.23 6.66
N GLY A 57 13.03 -0.10 5.47
CA GLY A 57 13.74 -0.43 4.24
C GLY A 57 14.81 0.61 3.94
N TRP A 58 16.05 0.19 3.76
CA TRP A 58 17.16 1.07 3.33
C TRP A 58 16.86 1.81 2.01
N LYS A 59 15.94 1.27 1.19
CA LYS A 59 15.50 1.85 -0.08
C LYS A 59 14.84 3.21 0.12
N ASP A 60 14.08 3.38 1.20
CA ASP A 60 13.31 4.60 1.47
C ASP A 60 14.26 5.73 1.86
N ASP A 61 15.23 5.44 2.74
CA ASP A 61 16.28 6.37 3.12
C ASP A 61 17.20 6.71 1.94
N PHE A 62 17.53 5.73 1.09
CA PHE A 62 18.33 5.96 -0.11
C PHE A 62 17.62 6.89 -1.11
N LEU A 63 16.33 6.65 -1.38
CA LEU A 63 15.53 7.50 -2.26
C LEU A 63 15.36 8.90 -1.67
N LEU A 64 15.18 9.01 -0.34
CA LEU A 64 15.13 10.29 0.35
C LEU A 64 16.44 11.07 0.15
N ILE A 65 17.59 10.43 0.36
CA ILE A 65 18.91 11.06 0.18
C ILE A 65 19.09 11.54 -1.26
N ILE A 66 18.87 10.68 -2.26
CA ILE A 66 19.05 11.07 -3.68
C ILE A 66 18.14 12.23 -4.07
N THR A 67 16.94 12.30 -3.51
CA THR A 67 15.95 13.33 -3.87
C THR A 67 16.25 14.66 -3.19
N VAL A 68 16.70 14.62 -1.93
CA VAL A 68 16.97 15.82 -1.13
C VAL A 68 18.36 16.38 -1.39
N LEU A 69 19.35 15.54 -1.71
CA LEU A 69 20.74 15.94 -1.90
C LEU A 69 20.91 17.10 -2.90
N PRO A 70 20.29 17.07 -4.11
CA PRO A 70 20.38 18.19 -5.05
C PRO A 70 19.89 19.51 -4.45
N LEU A 71 18.87 19.48 -3.58
CA LEU A 71 18.33 20.67 -2.92
C LEU A 71 19.32 21.25 -1.92
N VAL A 72 20.01 20.40 -1.17
CA VAL A 72 21.02 20.83 -0.19
C VAL A 72 22.25 21.38 -0.92
N VAL A 73 22.69 20.74 -2.00
CA VAL A 73 23.85 21.17 -2.79
C VAL A 73 23.66 22.55 -3.42
N CYS A 74 22.43 22.96 -3.72
CA CYS A 74 22.13 24.31 -4.21
C CYS A 74 22.53 25.44 -3.23
N PHE A 75 22.64 25.16 -1.94
CA PHE A 75 23.08 26.15 -0.94
C PHE A 75 24.61 26.30 -0.86
N ILE A 76 25.37 25.43 -1.53
CA ILE A 76 26.83 25.53 -1.59
C ILE A 76 27.21 26.50 -2.74
N PRO A 77 27.91 27.61 -2.45
CA PRO A 77 28.32 28.57 -3.48
C PRO A 77 29.13 27.90 -4.59
N GLY A 78 28.77 28.16 -5.85
CA GLY A 78 29.45 27.61 -7.03
C GLY A 78 29.03 26.19 -7.43
N MET A 79 28.20 25.49 -6.63
CA MET A 79 27.73 24.14 -6.96
C MET A 79 26.39 24.12 -7.72
N SER A 80 25.64 25.23 -7.70
CA SER A 80 24.33 25.32 -8.35
C SER A 80 24.38 25.07 -9.87
N ILE A 81 25.50 25.39 -10.52
CA ILE A 81 25.69 25.15 -11.96
C ILE A 81 25.60 23.67 -12.31
N TYR A 82 26.21 22.78 -11.52
CA TYR A 82 26.16 21.34 -11.76
C TYR A 82 24.75 20.77 -11.60
N ILE A 83 23.96 21.34 -10.69
CA ILE A 83 22.56 20.95 -10.51
C ILE A 83 21.71 21.40 -11.70
N GLN A 84 21.90 22.63 -12.18
CA GLN A 84 21.21 23.15 -13.35
C GLN A 84 21.54 22.35 -14.61
N ASP A 85 22.83 22.12 -14.87
CA ASP A 85 23.29 21.35 -16.02
C ASP A 85 22.82 19.90 -15.95
N GLY A 86 22.87 19.29 -14.77
CA GLY A 86 22.40 17.93 -14.53
C GLY A 86 20.90 17.77 -14.82
N PHE A 87 20.05 18.64 -14.27
CA PHE A 87 18.61 18.62 -14.56
C PHE A 87 18.31 18.94 -16.02
N GLY A 88 19.08 19.83 -16.65
CA GLY A 88 19.00 20.10 -18.09
C GLY A 88 19.27 18.85 -18.93
N ALA A 89 20.36 18.13 -18.63
CA ALA A 89 20.72 16.89 -19.28
C ALA A 89 19.67 15.79 -19.09
N LEU A 90 19.13 15.64 -17.86
CA LEU A 90 18.06 14.69 -17.55
C LEU A 90 16.80 14.98 -18.38
N LYS A 91 16.37 16.25 -18.43
CA LYS A 91 15.19 16.67 -19.21
C LYS A 91 15.36 16.39 -20.71
N ALA A 92 16.56 16.58 -21.24
CA ALA A 92 16.83 16.40 -22.67
C ALA A 92 17.01 14.92 -23.06
N SER A 93 17.59 14.10 -22.17
CA SER A 93 18.08 12.77 -22.52
C SER A 93 17.20 11.63 -22.00
N VAL A 94 16.44 11.86 -20.92
CA VAL A 94 15.63 10.81 -20.29
C VAL A 94 14.25 10.75 -20.95
N PRO A 95 13.84 9.59 -21.49
CA PRO A 95 12.51 9.41 -22.03
C PRO A 95 11.41 9.56 -20.97
N GLU A 96 10.26 10.09 -21.38
CA GLU A 96 9.13 10.39 -20.49
C GLU A 96 8.58 9.14 -19.77
N TRP A 97 8.50 8.00 -20.48
CA TRP A 97 8.04 6.74 -19.89
C TRP A 97 8.91 6.28 -18.71
N TYR A 98 10.21 6.57 -18.75
CA TYR A 98 11.13 6.20 -17.67
C TYR A 98 10.88 7.07 -16.43
N LEU A 99 10.62 8.37 -16.63
CA LEU A 99 10.26 9.27 -15.54
C LEU A 99 8.94 8.86 -14.87
N TYR A 100 7.96 8.38 -15.64
CA TYR A 100 6.73 7.83 -15.07
C TYR A 100 6.97 6.55 -14.26
N ALA A 101 7.82 5.64 -14.75
CA ALA A 101 8.20 4.45 -13.99
C ALA A 101 8.91 4.82 -12.67
N LEU A 102 9.82 5.80 -12.71
CA LEU A 102 10.48 6.31 -11.52
C LEU A 102 9.46 6.93 -10.54
N ALA A 103 8.53 7.76 -11.03
CA ALA A 103 7.48 8.35 -10.20
C ALA A 103 6.62 7.28 -9.49
N LEU A 104 6.34 6.14 -10.14
CA LEU A 104 5.64 5.02 -9.50
C LEU A 104 6.45 4.37 -8.38
N VAL A 105 7.77 4.24 -8.55
CA VAL A 105 8.67 3.78 -7.47
C VAL A 105 8.58 4.72 -6.28
N PHE A 106 8.64 6.03 -6.51
CA PHE A 106 8.48 7.04 -5.45
C PHE A 106 7.13 6.92 -4.72
N ILE A 107 6.03 6.78 -5.46
CA ILE A 107 4.70 6.61 -4.88
C ILE A 107 4.62 5.35 -4.01
N ASP A 108 5.31 4.29 -4.42
CA ASP A 108 5.34 3.02 -3.70
C ASP A 108 6.16 3.11 -2.42
N THR A 109 7.39 3.61 -2.52
CA THR A 109 8.35 3.77 -1.42
C THR A 109 7.83 4.72 -0.35
N PHE A 110 7.29 5.89 -0.73
CA PHE A 110 6.80 6.87 0.25
C PHE A 110 5.37 6.60 0.75
N GLY A 111 4.78 5.45 0.41
CA GLY A 111 3.47 5.04 0.92
C GLY A 111 2.29 5.82 0.33
N PHE A 112 2.49 6.58 -0.75
CA PHE A 112 1.42 7.33 -1.43
C PHE A 112 0.45 6.45 -2.23
N ARG A 113 0.69 5.13 -2.28
CA ARG A 113 -0.16 4.14 -2.98
C ARG A 113 -1.66 4.28 -2.64
N ARG A 114 -2.00 4.55 -1.37
CA ARG A 114 -3.42 4.73 -0.94
C ARG A 114 -4.03 6.01 -1.53
N ILE A 115 -3.27 7.10 -1.57
CA ILE A 115 -3.69 8.39 -2.14
C ILE A 115 -3.88 8.24 -3.66
N LEU A 116 -2.92 7.61 -4.33
CA LEU A 116 -3.01 7.33 -5.77
C LEU A 116 -4.30 6.55 -6.09
N ARG A 117 -4.59 5.50 -5.32
CA ARG A 117 -5.82 4.71 -5.48
C ARG A 117 -7.07 5.57 -5.31
N SER A 118 -7.15 6.41 -4.28
CA SER A 118 -8.32 7.28 -4.06
C SER A 118 -8.52 8.27 -5.20
N VAL A 119 -7.44 8.89 -5.68
CA VAL A 119 -7.50 9.85 -6.79
C VAL A 119 -7.92 9.17 -8.09
N LEU A 120 -7.37 7.98 -8.38
CA LEU A 120 -7.75 7.20 -9.55
C LEU A 120 -9.22 6.81 -9.52
N VAL A 121 -9.72 6.32 -8.37
CA VAL A 121 -11.13 5.98 -8.22
C VAL A 121 -12.01 7.21 -8.44
N GLN A 122 -11.67 8.36 -7.84
CA GLN A 122 -12.44 9.60 -8.02
C GLN A 122 -12.43 10.09 -9.47
N TYR A 123 -11.27 10.01 -10.14
CA TYR A 123 -11.13 10.38 -11.54
C TYR A 123 -11.98 9.47 -12.46
N LEU A 124 -11.94 8.15 -12.23
CA LEU A 124 -12.73 7.20 -13.00
C LEU A 124 -14.23 7.37 -12.77
N THR A 125 -14.66 7.60 -11.52
CA THR A 125 -16.05 7.90 -11.19
C THR A 125 -16.52 9.18 -11.89
N ASN A 126 -15.72 10.23 -11.91
CA ASN A 126 -16.11 11.48 -12.59
C ASN A 126 -16.13 11.36 -14.12
N LYS A 127 -15.27 10.50 -14.69
CA LYS A 127 -15.14 10.33 -16.15
C LYS A 127 -16.15 9.34 -16.74
N PHE A 128 -16.47 8.27 -16.01
CA PHE A 128 -17.32 7.17 -16.48
C PHE A 128 -18.61 7.00 -15.68
N GLY A 129 -18.79 7.70 -14.56
CA GLY A 129 -19.98 7.64 -13.71
C GLY A 129 -21.11 8.55 -14.18
N LYS A 130 -21.47 8.48 -15.46
CA LYS A 130 -22.83 8.75 -15.92
C LYS A 130 -23.57 7.43 -16.06
#